data_AF-A0A2K5Q9W3-F1
#
_entry.id   AF-A0A2K5Q9W3-F1
#
_cell.length_a   1.000
_cell.length_b   1.000
_cell.length_c   1.000
_cell.angle_alpha   90.00
_cell.angle_beta   90.00
_cell.angle_gamma   90.00
#
_symmetry.space_group_name_H-M   'P 1'
#
loop_
_entity.id
_entity.type
_entity.pdbx_description
1 polymer ?
#
loop_
_entity_poly.entity_id
_entity_poly.type
_entity_poly.pdbx_seq_one_letter_code
_entity_poly.pdbx_strand_id
1 'polypeptide(L)'
;MAGRASLRTVRGALGAWLLSGLWAWTLSGLGAVGSPGAPRPCQAPQQWEGRQVVYQQSSGRNSRALLSYDGLNQRVRVLDERKALIPCKR
;
A
#
# COMPACT_ATOMS: atom_id res chain seq x y z
N MET A 1 6.47 52.30 29.03
CA MET A 1 5.14 51.69 29.12
C MET A 1 5.12 50.46 28.22
N ALA A 2 5.40 49.29 28.80
CA ALA A 2 5.51 48.04 28.06
C ALA A 2 4.18 47.27 28.10
N GLY A 3 3.82 46.73 26.94
CA GLY A 3 3.21 45.41 26.82
C GLY A 3 1.70 45.33 27.06
N ARG A 4 0.94 45.08 25.97
CA ARG A 4 -0.29 44.25 25.99
C ARG A 4 -0.99 44.03 24.63
N ALA A 5 -0.41 44.42 23.50
CA ALA A 5 -1.11 44.30 22.20
C ALA A 5 -0.86 43.00 21.42
N SER A 6 0.25 42.28 21.61
CA SER A 6 0.60 41.15 20.71
C SER A 6 -0.06 39.80 21.03
N LEU A 7 -0.62 39.60 22.22
CA LEU A 7 -1.08 38.26 22.64
C LEU A 7 -2.49 37.89 22.12
N ARG A 8 -3.29 38.88 21.72
CA ARG A 8 -4.69 38.64 21.30
C ARG A 8 -4.78 38.13 19.86
N THR A 9 -3.89 38.59 18.99
CA THR A 9 -3.87 38.24 17.55
C THR A 9 -3.31 36.83 17.32
N VAL A 10 -2.28 36.42 18.07
CA VAL A 10 -1.64 35.10 17.95
C VAL A 10 -2.57 33.96 18.38
N ARG A 11 -3.45 34.20 19.38
CA ARG A 11 -4.41 33.20 19.87
C ARG A 11 -5.56 32.94 18.89
N GLY A 12 -5.95 33.94 18.09
CA GLY A 12 -6.97 33.78 17.05
C GLY A 12 -6.47 32.98 15.84
N ALA A 13 -5.21 33.19 15.45
CA ALA A 13 -4.58 32.45 14.36
C ALA A 13 -4.45 30.95 14.71
N LEU A 14 -3.91 30.61 15.89
CA LEU A 14 -3.80 29.21 16.33
C LEU A 14 -5.17 28.51 16.41
N GLY A 15 -6.20 29.21 16.87
CA GLY A 15 -7.58 28.70 16.87
C GLY A 15 -8.10 28.43 15.44
N ALA A 16 -7.85 29.35 14.50
CA ALA A 16 -8.26 29.18 13.11
C ALA A 16 -7.54 28.01 12.41
N TRP A 17 -6.25 27.80 12.69
CA TRP A 17 -5.46 26.67 12.17
C TRP A 17 -5.91 25.32 12.76
N LEU A 18 -6.22 25.29 14.06
CA LEU A 18 -6.76 24.07 14.70
C LEU A 18 -8.14 23.72 14.16
N LEU A 19 -9.00 24.73 13.96
CA LEU A 19 -10.32 24.53 13.38
C LEU A 19 -10.22 24.05 11.93
N SER A 20 -9.40 24.68 11.08
CA SER A 20 -9.23 24.24 9.69
C SER A 20 -8.65 22.82 9.57
N GLY A 21 -7.69 22.47 10.45
CA GLY A 21 -7.18 21.10 10.56
C GLY A 21 -8.27 20.09 10.96
N LEU A 22 -9.13 20.45 11.93
CA LEU A 22 -10.27 19.62 12.32
C LEU A 22 -11.28 19.45 11.18
N TRP A 23 -11.62 20.53 10.47
CA TRP A 23 -12.54 20.50 9.33
C TRP A 23 -11.99 19.64 8.19
N ALA A 24 -10.69 19.73 7.89
CA ALA A 24 -10.04 18.88 6.90
C ALA A 24 -10.14 17.38 7.28
N TRP A 25 -9.95 17.02 8.55
CA TRP A 25 -10.11 15.64 9.02
C TRP A 25 -11.56 15.14 8.91
N THR A 26 -12.55 15.99 9.25
CA THR A 26 -13.96 15.62 9.12
C THR A 26 -14.39 15.42 7.67
N LEU A 27 -13.89 16.24 6.74
CA LEU A 27 -14.19 16.13 5.31
C LEU A 27 -13.50 14.92 4.66
N SER A 28 -12.27 14.58 5.07
CA SER A 28 -11.55 13.41 4.56
C SER A 28 -12.16 12.08 5.05
N GLY A 29 -12.81 12.04 6.21
CA GLY A 29 -13.43 10.82 6.75
C GLY A 29 -14.72 10.39 6.04
N LEU A 30 -15.45 11.33 5.42
CA LEU A 30 -16.72 11.07 4.71
C LEU A 30 -16.52 10.47 3.30
N GLY A 31 -15.31 10.50 2.75
CA GLY A 31 -15.01 10.02 1.40
C GLY A 31 -14.77 8.51 1.26
N ALA A 32 -14.79 7.74 2.35
CA ALA A 32 -14.45 6.32 2.35
C ALA A 32 -15.65 5.36 2.28
N VAL A 33 -16.87 5.87 2.05
CA VAL A 33 -18.01 5.02 1.69
C VAL A 33 -17.84 4.63 0.23
N GLY A 34 -17.22 3.47 0.01
CA GLY A 34 -17.11 2.88 -1.33
C GLY A 34 -18.47 2.91 -2.02
N SER A 35 -18.47 3.29 -3.31
CA SER A 35 -19.68 3.43 -4.10
C SER A 35 -20.54 2.16 -4.00
N PRO A 36 -21.85 2.25 -3.70
CA PRO A 36 -22.73 1.08 -3.67
C PRO A 36 -22.74 0.44 -5.07
N GLY A 37 -22.07 -0.70 -5.20
CA GLY A 37 -21.84 -1.38 -6.48
C GLY A 37 -20.37 -1.50 -6.90
N ALA A 38 -19.43 -0.89 -6.17
CA ALA A 38 -18.01 -1.14 -6.39
C ALA A 38 -17.68 -2.61 -6.07
N PRO A 39 -16.97 -3.33 -6.96
CA PRO A 39 -16.57 -4.70 -6.69
C PRO A 39 -15.70 -4.74 -5.42
N ARG A 40 -16.02 -5.67 -4.52
CA ARG A 40 -15.22 -5.88 -3.30
C ARG A 40 -14.07 -6.84 -3.63
N PRO A 41 -12.86 -6.59 -3.11
CA PRO A 41 -11.76 -7.55 -3.21
C PRO A 41 -12.17 -8.90 -2.62
N CYS A 42 -11.82 -9.99 -3.29
CA CYS A 42 -12.04 -11.33 -2.77
C CYS A 42 -10.97 -11.70 -1.72
N GLN A 43 -11.30 -12.65 -0.86
CA GLN A 43 -10.33 -13.21 0.07
C GLN A 43 -9.45 -14.23 -0.66
N ALA A 44 -8.16 -13.91 -0.82
CA ALA A 44 -7.20 -14.85 -1.41
C ALA A 44 -6.82 -15.98 -0.43
N PRO A 45 -6.50 -17.19 -0.92
CA PRO A 45 -6.07 -18.30 -0.08
C PRO A 45 -4.77 -17.96 0.65
N GLN A 46 -4.73 -18.26 1.95
CA GLN A 46 -3.60 -17.90 2.80
C GLN A 46 -2.43 -18.89 2.71
N GLN A 47 -2.67 -20.14 2.28
CA GLN A 47 -1.63 -21.16 2.18
C GLN A 47 -1.83 -22.01 0.95
N TRP A 48 -0.79 -22.15 0.12
CA TRP A 48 -0.82 -22.94 -1.11
C TRP A 48 0.60 -23.20 -1.62
N GLU A 49 0.71 -24.19 -2.51
CA GLU A 49 1.94 -24.53 -3.22
C GLU A 49 1.70 -24.48 -4.72
N GLY A 50 2.70 -24.06 -5.48
CA GLY A 50 2.57 -23.88 -6.92
C GLY A 50 3.89 -23.59 -7.63
N ARG A 51 3.76 -23.04 -8.84
CA ARG A 51 4.89 -22.61 -9.68
C ARG A 51 4.75 -21.13 -9.99
N GLN A 52 5.87 -20.43 -10.07
CA GLN A 52 5.90 -19.03 -10.48
C GLN A 52 6.87 -18.80 -11.63
N VAL A 53 6.56 -17.78 -12.44
CA VAL A 53 7.48 -17.22 -13.43
C VAL A 53 7.59 -15.72 -13.13
N VAL A 54 8.78 -15.28 -12.75
CA VAL A 54 9.04 -13.88 -12.40
C VAL A 54 9.86 -13.25 -13.50
N TYR A 55 9.33 -12.20 -14.10
CA TYR A 55 10.09 -11.35 -15.01
C TYR A 55 10.83 -10.27 -14.22
N GLN A 56 12.11 -10.12 -14.48
CA GLN A 56 12.92 -9.08 -13.84
C GLN A 56 13.47 -8.12 -14.91
N GLN A 57 12.94 -6.89 -14.91
CA GLN A 57 13.27 -5.88 -15.92
C GLN A 57 14.78 -5.58 -15.97
N SER A 58 15.47 -5.54 -14.83
CA SER A 58 16.90 -5.25 -14.76
C SER A 58 17.78 -6.26 -15.50
N SER A 59 17.36 -7.53 -15.55
CA SER A 59 18.09 -8.60 -16.26
C SER A 59 17.46 -8.91 -17.63
N GLY A 60 16.24 -8.45 -17.88
CA GLY A 60 15.45 -8.80 -19.06
C GLY A 60 15.09 -10.29 -19.12
N ARG A 61 15.14 -11.03 -18.00
CA ARG A 61 14.98 -12.48 -17.96
C ARG A 61 13.75 -12.91 -17.16
N ASN A 62 13.23 -14.08 -17.54
CA ASN A 62 12.21 -14.81 -16.81
C ASN A 62 12.86 -15.90 -15.95
N SER A 63 12.60 -15.88 -14.65
CA SER A 63 13.03 -16.91 -13.71
C SER A 63 11.84 -17.80 -13.35
N ARG A 64 12.04 -19.12 -13.34
CA ARG A 64 11.01 -20.11 -12.99
C ARG A 64 11.35 -20.73 -11.65
N ALA A 65 10.37 -20.88 -10.76
CA ALA A 65 10.58 -21.47 -9.45
C ALA A 65 9.33 -22.22 -8.95
N LEU A 66 9.55 -23.20 -8.09
CA LEU A 66 8.51 -23.73 -7.21
C LEU A 66 8.32 -22.76 -6.04
N LEU A 67 7.06 -22.51 -5.68
CA LEU A 67 6.66 -21.56 -4.64
C LEU A 67 5.81 -22.27 -3.60
N SER A 68 6.22 -22.19 -2.34
CA SER A 68 5.36 -22.49 -1.19
C SER A 68 5.06 -21.17 -0.47
N TYR A 69 3.79 -20.77 -0.47
CA TYR A 69 3.32 -19.55 0.17
C TYR A 69 2.53 -19.90 1.43
N ASP A 70 2.93 -19.33 2.57
CA ASP A 70 2.23 -19.48 3.83
C ASP A 70 2.10 -18.10 4.51
N GLY A 71 0.97 -17.45 4.21
CA GLY A 71 0.58 -16.15 4.74
C GLY A 71 0.18 -16.19 6.21
N LEU A 72 -0.25 -17.35 6.75
CA LEU A 72 -0.57 -17.49 8.17
C LEU A 72 0.66 -17.32 9.05
N ASN A 73 1.80 -17.85 8.58
CA ASN A 73 3.09 -17.76 9.27
C ASN A 73 4.03 -16.69 8.67
N GLN A 74 3.53 -15.86 7.76
CA GLN A 74 4.31 -14.83 7.05
C GLN A 74 5.62 -15.36 6.43
N ARG A 75 5.59 -16.60 5.91
CA ARG A 75 6.76 -17.27 5.36
C ARG A 75 6.54 -17.63 3.90
N VAL A 76 7.61 -17.51 3.11
CA VAL A 76 7.62 -17.84 1.69
C VAL A 76 8.89 -18.61 1.39
N ARG A 77 8.76 -19.73 0.68
CA ARG A 77 9.89 -20.50 0.16
C ARG A 77 9.83 -20.49 -1.36
N VAL A 78 10.93 -20.05 -1.97
CA VAL A 78 11.13 -20.05 -3.43
C VAL A 78 12.27 -21.01 -3.74
N LEU A 79 12.01 -21.99 -4.61
CA LEU A 79 13.01 -22.95 -5.07
C LEU A 79 13.15 -22.84 -6.59
N ASP A 80 14.27 -22.30 -7.06
CA ASP A 80 14.51 -22.08 -8.49
C ASP A 80 14.48 -23.39 -9.28
N GLU A 81 13.67 -23.41 -10.34
CA GLU A 81 13.70 -24.49 -11.32
C GLU A 81 14.86 -24.24 -12.29
N ARG A 82 15.94 -25.01 -12.17
CA ARG A 82 17.02 -25.04 -13.16
C ARG A 82 16.56 -25.79 -14.41
N LYS A 83 15.74 -25.14 -15.24
CA LYS A 83 15.53 -25.56 -16.63
C LYS A 83 16.52 -24.83 -17.51
N ALA A 84 17.14 -25.56 -18.45
CA ALA A 84 17.96 -24.95 -19.49
C ALA A 84 17.20 -23.78 -20.12
N LEU A 85 17.90 -22.70 -20.46
CA LEU A 85 17.30 -21.50 -21.04
C LEU A 85 16.48 -21.94 -22.27
N ILE A 86 15.15 -21.94 -22.17
CA ILE A 86 14.27 -22.11 -23.34
C ILE A 86 13.99 -20.70 -23.81
N PRO A 87 14.65 -20.22 -24.89
CA PRO A 87 14.37 -18.90 -25.42
C PRO A 87 12.88 -18.81 -25.73
N CYS A 88 12.22 -17.73 -25.29
CA CYS A 88 10.87 -17.44 -25.76
C CYS A 88 10.95 -17.33 -27.29
N LYS A 89 10.19 -18.17 -28.01
CA LYS A 89 10.06 -18.03 -29.47
C LYS A 89 9.61 -16.60 -29.77
N ARG A 90 10.34 -15.90 -30.65
CA ARG A 90 9.86 -14.66 -31.28
C ARG A 90 8.74 -14.98 -32.25
#